data_AF-A0A0U5BI09-F1
#
_entry.id   AF-A0A0U5BI09-F1
#
_cell.length_a   1.000
_cell.length_b   1.000
_cell.length_c   1.000
_cell.angle_alpha   90.00
_cell.angle_beta   90.00
_cell.angle_gamma   90.00
#
_symmetry.space_group_name_H-M   'P 1'
#
loop_
_entity.id
_entity.type
_entity.pdbx_description
1 polymer ?
#
loop_
_entity_poly.entity_id
_entity_poly.type
_entity_poly.pdbx_seq_one_letter_code
_entity_poly.pdbx_strand_id
1 'polypeptide(L)'
;MMVRRIMAVGAGLLWACSALAQPGAPARPKPQQWSFAGALGHFDLAAVQRGYAVFAGSCASCHSLSQLHFSDFAGMGLQPSEVAALAATWQVPDGLDAEGRLKHRAARPDDPLPSPYSGPEAALAANQGVVPPDLSRILKVYPGGADRLYALLTGYAPQVVRQKGRGFFNPYAIGHFTAMSPPLHGNEVKYADGTVPDVQAEARDVTTFLAWVSAPHQDQRRRLGVGAGLYLCFLAVLFAILNRRIWSDVRK
;
A
#
# COMPACT_ATOMS: atom_id res chain seq x y z
N MET A 1 34.53 13.68 54.08
CA MET A 1 35.42 13.23 52.98
C MET A 1 34.65 12.22 52.15
N MET A 2 33.97 12.66 51.09
CA MET A 2 34.40 12.64 49.68
C MET A 2 33.79 11.44 48.92
N VAL A 3 32.51 11.56 48.55
CA VAL A 3 31.86 10.65 47.58
C VAL A 3 32.26 11.14 46.19
N ARG A 4 33.11 10.35 45.53
CA ARG A 4 33.76 10.65 44.27
C ARG A 4 32.75 10.49 43.12
N ARG A 5 32.31 11.61 42.53
CA ARG A 5 31.56 11.64 41.28
C ARG A 5 32.46 11.11 40.15
N ILE A 6 32.13 9.95 39.60
CA ILE A 6 32.71 9.47 38.35
C ILE A 6 31.73 9.85 37.24
N MET A 7 32.04 10.93 36.53
CA MET A 7 31.47 11.21 35.21
C MET A 7 32.16 10.27 34.21
N ALA A 8 31.45 9.24 33.77
CA ALA A 8 31.83 8.49 32.58
C ALA A 8 31.25 9.22 31.36
N VAL A 9 32.09 10.01 30.69
CA VAL A 9 31.79 10.55 29.35
C VAL A 9 31.94 9.40 28.36
N GLY A 10 30.82 8.77 28.00
CA GLY A 10 30.76 7.82 26.90
C GLY A 10 30.81 8.57 25.58
N ALA A 11 32.00 8.72 25.00
CA ALA A 11 32.16 9.18 23.62
C ALA A 11 31.65 8.07 22.68
N GLY A 12 30.38 8.15 22.30
CA GLY A 12 29.81 7.28 21.28
C GLY A 12 30.49 7.55 19.95
N LEU A 13 31.33 6.63 19.49
CA LEU A 13 31.74 6.56 18.09
C LEU A 13 30.48 6.33 17.24
N LEU A 14 29.96 7.41 16.67
CA LEU A 14 28.99 7.33 15.58
C LEU A 14 29.74 6.81 14.36
N TRP A 15 29.71 5.50 14.17
CA TRP A 15 30.17 4.84 12.97
C TRP A 15 29.24 5.26 11.83
N ALA A 16 29.62 6.30 11.10
CA ALA A 16 28.94 6.71 9.88
C ALA A 16 29.19 5.64 8.81
N CYS A 17 28.32 4.63 8.76
CA CYS A 17 28.21 3.75 7.60
C CYS A 17 27.73 4.60 6.43
N SER A 18 28.67 5.07 5.61
CA SER A 18 28.38 5.54 4.26
C SER A 18 27.77 4.37 3.49
N ALA A 19 26.44 4.36 3.36
CA ALA A 19 25.74 3.40 2.54
C ALA A 19 26.17 3.61 1.09
N LEU A 20 27.11 2.79 0.61
CA LEU A 20 27.44 2.69 -0.81
C LEU A 20 26.13 2.40 -1.56
N ALA A 21 25.77 3.27 -2.49
CA ALA A 21 24.62 3.08 -3.36
C ALA A 21 24.82 1.77 -4.14
N GLN A 22 24.01 0.76 -3.83
CA GLN A 22 24.07 -0.53 -4.50
C GLN A 22 23.68 -0.33 -5.98
N PRO A 23 24.48 -0.84 -6.94
CA PRO A 23 24.13 -0.78 -8.36
C PRO A 23 22.77 -1.46 -8.56
N GLY A 24 21.80 -0.73 -9.11
CA GLY A 24 20.44 -1.23 -9.35
C GLY A 24 19.44 -1.04 -8.19
N ALA A 25 19.84 -0.42 -7.08
CA ALA A 25 18.88 0.03 -6.08
C ALA A 25 17.97 1.12 -6.67
N PRO A 26 16.65 1.07 -6.43
CA PRO A 26 15.74 2.10 -6.93
C PRO A 26 16.12 3.47 -6.37
N ALA A 27 15.91 4.52 -7.17
CA ALA A 27 16.08 5.89 -6.72
C ALA A 27 15.21 6.17 -5.49
N ARG A 28 15.68 7.01 -4.56
CA ARG A 28 14.89 7.39 -3.38
C ARG A 28 13.76 8.31 -3.82
N PRO A 29 12.47 7.94 -3.59
CA PRO A 29 11.35 8.82 -3.89
C PRO A 29 11.37 10.03 -2.97
N LYS A 30 10.83 11.16 -3.46
CA LYS A 30 10.55 12.31 -2.60
C LYS A 30 9.44 11.92 -1.62
N PRO A 31 9.60 12.18 -0.30
CA PRO A 31 8.53 11.93 0.67
C PRO A 31 7.27 12.67 0.27
N GLN A 32 6.13 11.97 0.27
CA GLN A 32 4.83 12.58 0.01
C GLN A 32 4.09 12.84 1.31
N GLN A 33 3.14 13.78 1.26
CA GLN A 33 2.18 13.96 2.35
C GLN A 33 0.96 13.08 2.08
N TRP A 34 0.76 12.07 2.92
CA TRP A 34 -0.39 11.17 2.87
C TRP A 34 -1.32 11.43 4.05
N SER A 35 -2.64 11.39 3.85
CA SER A 35 -3.62 11.51 4.94
C SER A 35 -3.41 10.43 6.01
N PHE A 36 -3.00 9.24 5.56
CA PHE A 36 -2.72 8.08 6.38
C PHE A 36 -1.29 8.05 6.93
N ALA A 37 -0.50 9.12 6.83
CA ALA A 37 0.84 9.18 7.42
C ALA A 37 0.81 9.56 8.91
N GLY A 38 1.87 9.23 9.65
CA GLY A 38 2.03 9.61 11.05
C GLY A 38 1.22 8.76 12.05
N ALA A 39 1.26 9.17 13.32
CA ALA A 39 0.65 8.44 14.44
C ALA A 39 -0.88 8.59 14.49
N LEU A 40 -1.41 9.73 14.03
CA LEU A 40 -2.84 10.07 14.02
C LEU A 40 -3.45 10.06 12.60
N GLY A 41 -2.70 9.61 11.59
CA GLY A 41 -3.17 9.57 10.21
C GLY A 41 -4.32 8.58 10.02
N HIS A 42 -5.19 8.89 9.07
CA HIS A 42 -6.36 8.11 8.68
C HIS A 42 -6.50 8.07 7.15
N PHE A 43 -7.16 7.05 6.62
CA PHE A 43 -7.46 7.01 5.20
C PHE A 43 -8.55 8.01 4.84
N ASP A 44 -8.33 8.79 3.77
CA ASP A 44 -9.41 9.49 3.09
C ASP A 44 -10.19 8.46 2.26
N LEU A 45 -11.38 8.07 2.74
CA LEU A 45 -12.18 7.04 2.10
C LEU A 45 -12.68 7.46 0.71
N ALA A 46 -12.85 8.75 0.44
CA ALA A 46 -13.19 9.21 -0.90
C ALA A 46 -12.01 8.96 -1.86
N ALA A 47 -10.78 9.23 -1.43
CA ALA A 47 -9.58 8.91 -2.21
C ALA A 47 -9.39 7.39 -2.39
N VAL A 48 -9.72 6.59 -1.39
CA VAL A 48 -9.69 5.12 -1.50
C VAL A 48 -10.69 4.63 -2.55
N GLN A 49 -11.92 5.16 -2.58
CA GLN A 49 -12.93 4.79 -3.58
C GLN A 49 -12.53 5.22 -5.01
N ARG A 50 -12.00 6.43 -5.19
CA ARG A 50 -11.46 6.87 -6.48
C ARG A 50 -10.26 6.01 -6.92
N GLY A 51 -9.40 5.64 -5.97
CA GLY A 51 -8.27 4.76 -6.22
C GLY A 51 -8.67 3.35 -6.63
N TYR A 52 -9.74 2.81 -6.06
CA TYR A 52 -10.33 1.55 -6.54
C TYR A 52 -10.78 1.68 -7.99
N ALA A 53 -11.43 2.80 -8.34
CA ALA A 53 -11.90 3.01 -9.70
C ALA A 53 -10.72 3.03 -10.70
N VAL A 54 -9.62 3.71 -10.37
CA VAL A 54 -8.37 3.68 -11.18
C VAL A 54 -7.80 2.26 -11.26
N PHE A 55 -7.77 1.52 -10.14
CA PHE A 55 -7.33 0.12 -10.15
C PHE A 55 -8.19 -0.74 -11.09
N ALA A 56 -9.51 -0.63 -11.00
CA ALA A 56 -10.43 -1.41 -11.83
C ALA A 56 -10.32 -1.04 -13.32
N GLY A 57 -10.12 0.25 -13.63
CA GLY A 57 -10.00 0.75 -15.01
C GLY A 57 -8.66 0.43 -15.68
N SER A 58 -7.56 0.41 -14.92
CA SER A 58 -6.21 0.43 -15.51
C SER A 58 -5.28 -0.66 -15.01
N CYS A 59 -5.50 -1.21 -13.82
CA CYS A 59 -4.59 -2.16 -13.19
C CYS A 59 -5.12 -3.59 -13.19
N ALA A 60 -6.44 -3.77 -13.05
CA ALA A 60 -7.08 -5.06 -12.86
C ALA A 60 -6.93 -6.03 -14.03
N SER A 61 -6.66 -5.53 -15.24
CA SER A 61 -6.39 -6.36 -16.42
C SER A 61 -5.07 -7.10 -16.34
N CYS A 62 -4.13 -6.67 -15.49
CA CYS A 62 -2.81 -7.26 -15.37
C CYS A 62 -2.44 -7.66 -13.95
N HIS A 63 -2.99 -6.99 -12.94
CA HIS A 63 -2.66 -7.21 -11.54
C HIS A 63 -3.82 -7.81 -10.75
N SER A 64 -3.51 -8.81 -9.92
CA SER A 64 -4.45 -9.41 -8.98
C SER A 64 -4.49 -8.67 -7.65
N LEU A 65 -5.60 -8.86 -6.93
CA LEU A 65 -5.79 -8.57 -5.51
C LEU A 65 -6.28 -9.83 -4.78
N SER A 66 -5.45 -10.87 -4.80
CA SER A 66 -5.80 -12.23 -4.35
C SER A 66 -6.18 -12.35 -2.87
N GLN A 67 -5.88 -11.36 -2.03
CA GLN A 67 -6.23 -11.37 -0.61
C GLN A 67 -7.53 -10.60 -0.30
N LEU A 68 -8.26 -10.12 -1.31
CA LEU A 68 -9.51 -9.37 -1.13
C LEU A 68 -10.71 -10.12 -1.69
N HIS A 69 -11.81 -10.04 -0.94
CA HIS A 69 -13.15 -10.34 -1.40
C HIS A 69 -13.91 -9.02 -1.62
N PHE A 70 -14.98 -9.05 -2.41
CA PHE A 70 -15.81 -7.87 -2.62
C PHE A 70 -16.40 -7.34 -1.30
N SER A 71 -16.72 -8.21 -0.34
CA SER A 71 -17.22 -7.83 0.99
C SER A 71 -16.25 -6.93 1.77
N ASP A 72 -14.93 -7.05 1.54
CA ASP A 72 -13.92 -6.19 2.17
C ASP A 72 -14.08 -4.71 1.78
N PHE A 73 -14.69 -4.43 0.62
CA PHE A 73 -14.95 -3.07 0.14
C PHE A 73 -15.95 -2.28 0.98
N ALA A 74 -16.71 -2.94 1.86
CA ALA A 74 -17.45 -2.24 2.90
C ALA A 74 -16.52 -1.37 3.77
N GLY A 75 -15.26 -1.78 3.96
CA GLY A 75 -14.26 -1.01 4.70
C GLY A 75 -13.80 0.29 4.01
N MET A 76 -14.21 0.53 2.77
CA MET A 76 -14.04 1.82 2.07
C MET A 76 -15.20 2.78 2.32
N GLY A 77 -16.14 2.42 3.20
CA GLY A 77 -17.33 3.22 3.52
C GLY A 77 -18.55 2.92 2.64
N LEU A 78 -18.51 1.87 1.83
CA LEU A 78 -19.63 1.44 1.00
C LEU A 78 -20.69 0.71 1.83
N GLN A 79 -21.96 0.95 1.52
CA GLN A 79 -23.08 0.19 2.06
C GLN A 79 -23.13 -1.22 1.47
N PRO A 80 -23.73 -2.20 2.17
CA PRO A 80 -23.84 -3.58 1.67
C PRO A 80 -24.47 -3.69 0.27
N SER A 81 -25.47 -2.85 -0.05
CA SER A 81 -26.09 -2.80 -1.37
C SER A 81 -25.14 -2.27 -2.45
N GLU A 82 -24.29 -1.29 -2.13
CA GLU A 82 -23.28 -0.73 -3.03
C GLU A 82 -22.17 -1.74 -3.28
N VAL A 83 -21.75 -2.49 -2.25
CA VAL A 83 -20.81 -3.60 -2.38
C VAL A 83 -21.36 -4.70 -3.29
N ALA A 84 -22.63 -5.07 -3.13
CA ALA A 84 -23.27 -6.05 -3.99
C ALA A 84 -23.38 -5.57 -5.44
N ALA A 85 -23.72 -4.29 -5.64
CA ALA A 85 -23.78 -3.67 -6.96
C ALA A 85 -22.39 -3.63 -7.62
N LEU A 86 -21.35 -3.28 -6.85
CA LEU A 86 -19.96 -3.30 -7.30
C LEU A 86 -19.50 -4.71 -7.67
N ALA A 87 -19.77 -5.71 -6.83
CA ALA A 87 -19.43 -7.10 -7.15
C ALA A 87 -20.10 -7.55 -8.45
N ALA A 88 -21.38 -7.19 -8.64
CA ALA A 88 -22.14 -7.58 -9.82
C ALA A 88 -21.61 -6.98 -11.14
N THR A 89 -20.73 -5.96 -11.12
CA THR A 89 -20.06 -5.46 -12.33
C THR A 89 -18.97 -6.39 -12.83
N TRP A 90 -18.53 -7.35 -12.01
CA TRP A 90 -17.50 -8.32 -12.34
C TRP A 90 -18.12 -9.67 -12.72
N GLN A 91 -17.43 -10.38 -13.60
CA GLN A 91 -17.78 -11.75 -13.98
C GLN A 91 -16.80 -12.72 -13.33
N VAL A 92 -17.32 -13.76 -12.71
CA VAL A 92 -16.56 -14.87 -12.12
C VAL A 92 -16.95 -16.19 -12.78
N PRO A 93 -16.02 -17.16 -12.90
CA PRO A 93 -16.35 -18.50 -13.35
C PRO A 93 -17.45 -19.17 -12.50
N ASP A 94 -18.38 -19.85 -13.16
CA ASP A 94 -19.55 -20.54 -12.58
C ASP A 94 -19.61 -22.01 -13.03
N GLY A 95 -18.46 -22.69 -13.01
CA GLY A 95 -18.34 -24.07 -13.46
C GLY A 95 -18.41 -24.24 -14.98
N LEU A 96 -18.63 -25.48 -15.42
CA LEU A 96 -18.77 -25.83 -16.84
C LEU A 96 -20.24 -26.02 -17.20
N ASP A 97 -20.62 -25.64 -18.42
CA ASP A 97 -21.93 -25.97 -19.00
C ASP A 97 -21.99 -27.43 -19.47
N ALA A 98 -23.14 -27.84 -20.02
CA ALA A 98 -23.35 -29.22 -20.49
C ALA A 98 -22.42 -29.61 -21.65
N GLU A 99 -21.83 -28.63 -22.33
CA GLU A 99 -20.87 -28.83 -23.42
C GLU A 99 -19.41 -28.72 -22.93
N GLY A 100 -19.18 -28.59 -21.62
CA GLY A 100 -17.85 -28.48 -21.03
C GLY A 100 -17.20 -27.11 -21.17
N ARG A 101 -17.95 -26.07 -21.52
CA ARG A 101 -17.44 -24.69 -21.65
C ARG A 101 -17.60 -23.92 -20.35
N LEU A 102 -16.66 -23.02 -20.04
CA LEU A 102 -16.68 -22.25 -18.80
C LEU A 102 -17.84 -21.25 -18.78
N LYS A 103 -18.78 -21.45 -17.87
CA LYS A 103 -19.87 -20.51 -17.60
C LYS A 103 -19.34 -19.38 -16.72
N HIS A 104 -19.93 -18.20 -16.85
CA HIS A 104 -19.67 -17.05 -15.98
C HIS A 104 -20.97 -16.57 -15.32
N ARG A 105 -20.82 -15.96 -14.15
CA ARG A 105 -21.90 -15.26 -13.45
C ARG A 105 -21.41 -13.93 -12.90
N ALA A 106 -22.35 -13.03 -12.61
CA ALA A 106 -22.06 -11.86 -11.82
C ALA A 106 -21.46 -12.26 -10.45
N ALA A 107 -20.42 -11.55 -10.03
CA ALA A 107 -19.81 -11.80 -8.74
C ALA A 107 -20.73 -11.37 -7.59
N ARG A 108 -20.53 -12.01 -6.44
CA ARG A 108 -21.23 -11.77 -5.18
C ARG A 108 -20.23 -11.17 -4.18
N PRO A 109 -20.71 -10.55 -3.09
CA PRO A 109 -19.82 -10.02 -2.05
C PRO A 109 -18.79 -11.03 -1.51
N ASP A 110 -19.16 -12.31 -1.43
CA ASP A 110 -18.27 -13.37 -0.92
C ASP A 110 -17.28 -13.92 -1.96
N ASP A 111 -17.34 -13.46 -3.21
CA ASP A 111 -16.36 -13.86 -4.22
C ASP A 111 -15.06 -13.06 -4.07
N PRO A 112 -13.89 -13.68 -4.33
CA PRO A 112 -12.64 -12.95 -4.47
C PRO A 112 -12.66 -12.08 -5.73
N LEU A 113 -11.79 -11.08 -5.79
CA LEU A 113 -11.55 -10.38 -7.05
C LEU A 113 -10.98 -11.36 -8.09
N PRO A 114 -11.54 -11.40 -9.32
CA PRO A 114 -11.03 -12.28 -10.36
C PRO A 114 -9.56 -12.00 -10.66
N SER A 115 -8.76 -13.07 -10.75
CA SER A 115 -7.40 -12.96 -11.28
C SER A 115 -7.45 -12.67 -12.79
N PRO A 116 -6.62 -11.75 -13.32
CA PRO A 116 -6.56 -11.47 -14.75
C PRO A 116 -6.04 -12.65 -15.58
N TYR A 117 -5.34 -13.58 -14.94
CA TYR A 117 -4.77 -14.76 -15.58
C TYR A 117 -5.22 -16.03 -14.86
N SER A 118 -5.42 -17.10 -15.62
CA SER A 118 -5.74 -18.43 -15.08
C SER A 118 -4.58 -19.06 -14.30
N GLY A 119 -3.36 -18.55 -14.47
CA GLY A 119 -2.18 -18.96 -13.74
C GLY A 119 -0.91 -18.23 -14.19
N PRO A 120 0.26 -18.55 -13.58
CA PRO A 120 1.52 -17.88 -13.89
C PRO A 120 1.97 -18.05 -15.34
N GLU A 121 1.72 -19.19 -15.98
CA GLU A 121 2.10 -19.43 -17.38
C GLU A 121 1.34 -18.51 -18.34
N ALA A 122 0.02 -18.34 -18.12
CA ALA A 122 -0.79 -17.41 -18.88
C ALA A 122 -0.32 -15.95 -18.68
N ALA A 123 0.04 -15.59 -17.44
CA ALA A 123 0.61 -14.28 -17.13
C ALA A 123 1.94 -14.04 -17.86
N LEU A 124 2.87 -15.01 -17.84
CA LEU A 124 4.15 -14.95 -18.56
C LEU A 124 3.93 -14.76 -20.07
N ALA A 125 3.03 -15.55 -20.65
CA ALA A 125 2.72 -15.47 -22.08
C ALA A 125 2.16 -14.09 -22.48
N ALA A 126 1.25 -13.53 -21.67
CA ALA A 126 0.65 -12.22 -21.93
C ALA A 126 1.61 -11.04 -21.67
N ASN A 127 2.61 -11.19 -20.80
CA ASN A 127 3.45 -10.09 -20.32
C ASN A 127 4.94 -10.31 -20.61
N GLN A 128 5.25 -10.89 -21.77
CA GLN A 128 6.62 -10.97 -22.31
C GLN A 128 7.60 -11.66 -21.35
N GLY A 129 7.14 -12.71 -20.67
CA GLY A 129 7.95 -13.51 -19.75
C GLY A 129 8.06 -12.94 -18.33
N VAL A 130 7.23 -11.96 -17.97
CA VAL A 130 7.16 -11.43 -16.59
C VAL A 130 5.79 -11.70 -16.00
N VAL A 131 5.73 -12.12 -14.73
CA VAL A 131 4.45 -12.22 -14.01
C VAL A 131 4.21 -10.89 -13.29
N PRO A 132 3.13 -10.15 -13.58
CA PRO A 132 2.79 -8.97 -12.80
C PRO A 132 2.56 -9.36 -11.33
N PRO A 133 3.15 -8.64 -10.36
CA PRO A 133 2.99 -8.97 -8.95
C PRO A 133 1.55 -8.76 -8.50
N ASP A 134 1.10 -9.60 -7.56
CA ASP A 134 -0.11 -9.35 -6.79
C ASP A 134 0.02 -8.06 -5.97
N LEU A 135 -1.03 -7.22 -6.00
CA LEU A 135 -0.98 -5.90 -5.39
C LEU A 135 -1.54 -5.86 -3.95
N SER A 136 -2.05 -6.97 -3.42
CA SER A 136 -2.73 -6.99 -2.11
C SER A 136 -1.85 -6.53 -0.96
N ARG A 137 -0.52 -6.68 -1.09
CA ARG A 137 0.46 -6.32 -0.06
C ARG A 137 1.63 -5.52 -0.62
N ILE A 138 1.48 -4.89 -1.78
CA ILE A 138 2.57 -4.28 -2.53
C ILE A 138 3.37 -3.26 -1.71
N LEU A 139 2.70 -2.49 -0.85
CA LEU A 139 3.34 -1.50 0.02
C LEU A 139 4.06 -2.09 1.24
N LYS A 140 3.84 -3.37 1.55
CA LYS A 140 4.52 -4.09 2.64
C LYS A 140 5.69 -4.93 2.15
N VAL A 141 5.64 -5.38 0.90
CA VAL A 141 6.67 -6.23 0.29
C VAL A 141 7.83 -5.38 -0.21
N TYR A 142 7.55 -4.24 -0.84
CA TYR A 142 8.58 -3.43 -1.47
C TYR A 142 9.03 -2.25 -0.61
N PRO A 143 10.35 -2.02 -0.45
CA PRO A 143 10.88 -0.87 0.28
C PRO A 143 10.39 0.46 -0.32
N GLY A 144 10.19 1.46 0.53
CA GLY A 144 9.72 2.79 0.13
C GLY A 144 8.20 2.97 0.11
N GLY A 145 7.42 1.90 0.26
CA GLY A 145 5.97 1.96 0.49
C GLY A 145 5.21 2.84 -0.51
N ALA A 146 4.28 3.64 0.01
CA ALA A 146 3.43 4.52 -0.80
C ALA A 146 4.23 5.54 -1.62
N ASP A 147 5.27 6.15 -1.04
CA ASP A 147 6.09 7.14 -1.73
C ASP A 147 6.75 6.55 -2.98
N ARG A 148 7.25 5.31 -2.87
CA ARG A 148 7.87 4.65 -4.01
C ARG A 148 6.86 4.21 -5.05
N LEU A 149 5.70 3.69 -4.65
CA LEU A 149 4.68 3.32 -5.61
C LEU A 149 4.20 4.54 -6.41
N TYR A 150 3.89 5.63 -5.72
CA TYR A 150 3.53 6.89 -6.36
C TYR A 150 4.61 7.34 -7.33
N ALA A 151 5.87 7.41 -6.88
CA ALA A 151 6.99 7.81 -7.72
C ALA A 151 7.22 6.86 -8.91
N LEU A 152 6.99 5.56 -8.76
CA LEU A 152 7.06 4.58 -9.85
C LEU A 152 6.01 4.90 -10.93
N LEU A 153 4.77 5.15 -10.53
CA LEU A 153 3.67 5.43 -11.46
C LEU A 153 3.89 6.76 -12.19
N THR A 154 4.41 7.78 -11.51
CA THR A 154 4.63 9.12 -12.06
C THR A 154 6.02 9.34 -12.64
N GLY A 155 6.90 8.33 -12.58
CA GLY A 155 8.33 8.44 -12.84
C GLY A 155 8.76 8.08 -14.27
N TYR A 156 7.82 7.69 -15.13
CA TYR A 156 8.11 7.44 -16.53
C TYR A 156 8.41 8.74 -17.27
N ALA A 157 9.34 8.68 -18.22
CA ALA A 157 9.52 9.79 -19.17
C ALA A 157 8.30 9.88 -20.11
N PRO A 158 7.87 11.09 -20.54
CA PRO A 158 6.67 11.27 -21.38
C PRO A 158 6.62 10.45 -22.67
N GLN A 159 7.78 10.08 -23.22
CA GLN A 159 7.90 9.27 -24.44
C GLN A 159 8.84 8.07 -24.20
N VAL A 160 8.64 7.37 -23.07
CA VAL A 160 9.47 6.22 -22.73
C VAL A 160 9.30 5.11 -23.78
N VAL A 161 10.41 4.70 -24.38
CA VAL A 161 10.45 3.60 -25.34
C VAL A 161 10.94 2.34 -24.65
N ARG A 162 10.32 1.20 -24.98
CA ARG A 162 10.77 -0.11 -24.50
C ARG A 162 12.15 -0.44 -25.05
N GLN A 163 13.10 -0.73 -24.17
CA GLN A 163 14.43 -1.21 -24.53
C GLN A 163 14.43 -2.74 -24.66
N LYS A 164 14.94 -3.25 -25.78
CA LYS A 164 15.02 -4.69 -26.05
C LYS A 164 15.80 -5.41 -24.94
N GLY A 165 15.20 -6.46 -24.38
CA GLY A 165 15.80 -7.26 -23.31
C GLY A 165 15.83 -6.62 -21.92
N ARG A 166 15.37 -5.37 -21.76
CA ARG A 166 15.35 -4.67 -20.45
C ARG A 166 13.97 -4.19 -20.03
N GLY A 167 13.12 -3.77 -20.98
CA GLY A 167 11.82 -3.15 -20.69
C GLY A 167 11.90 -1.62 -20.72
N PHE A 168 11.00 -0.95 -20.01
CA PHE A 168 10.89 0.50 -19.92
C PHE A 168 11.79 1.04 -18.81
N PHE A 169 12.49 2.14 -19.08
CA PHE A 169 13.28 2.80 -18.06
C PHE A 169 12.35 3.50 -17.04
N ASN A 170 12.60 3.27 -15.76
CA ASN A 170 11.95 3.99 -14.66
C ASN A 170 12.91 4.04 -13.46
N PRO A 171 13.30 5.23 -12.98
CA PRO A 171 14.32 5.36 -11.94
C PRO A 171 13.93 4.69 -10.60
N TYR A 172 12.63 4.52 -10.34
CA TYR A 172 12.09 3.94 -9.10
C TYR A 172 11.83 2.42 -9.19
N ALA A 173 11.99 1.83 -10.39
CA ALA A 173 11.99 0.39 -10.56
C ALA A 173 13.28 -0.23 -9.98
N ILE A 174 13.20 -1.46 -9.49
CA ILE A 174 14.41 -2.22 -9.12
C ILE A 174 15.20 -2.46 -10.41
N GLY A 175 16.50 -2.17 -10.39
CA GLY A 175 17.35 -2.22 -11.59
C GLY A 175 17.09 -1.09 -12.59
N HIS A 176 16.23 -0.12 -12.26
CA HIS A 176 15.80 1.02 -13.09
C HIS A 176 15.04 0.67 -14.38
N PHE A 177 14.63 -0.58 -14.54
CA PHE A 177 13.86 -1.04 -15.69
C PHE A 177 12.69 -1.90 -15.24
N THR A 178 11.58 -1.81 -15.96
CA THR A 178 10.36 -2.57 -15.68
C THR A 178 9.71 -3.05 -16.98
N ALA A 179 9.08 -4.22 -16.96
CA ALA A 179 8.31 -4.71 -18.10
C ALA A 179 6.98 -3.97 -18.27
N MET A 180 6.50 -3.30 -17.23
CA MET A 180 5.26 -2.52 -17.23
C MET A 180 5.45 -1.25 -18.08
N SER A 181 4.58 -1.06 -19.08
CA SER A 181 4.44 0.22 -19.77
C SER A 181 3.89 1.28 -18.82
N PRO A 182 3.95 2.59 -19.14
CA PRO A 182 3.21 3.61 -18.39
C PRO A 182 1.74 3.20 -18.25
N PRO A 183 1.24 2.97 -17.03
CA PRO A 183 -0.12 2.44 -16.83
C PRO A 183 -1.18 3.56 -16.75
N LEU A 184 -0.75 4.82 -16.62
CA LEU A 184 -1.60 5.99 -16.45
C LEU A 184 -1.22 7.07 -17.49
N HIS A 185 -2.22 7.70 -18.07
CA HIS A 185 -2.18 8.69 -19.14
C HIS A 185 -3.07 9.91 -18.81
N GLY A 186 -3.87 9.84 -17.75
CA GLY A 186 -4.88 10.82 -17.38
C GLY A 186 -6.23 10.49 -18.01
N ASN A 187 -7.30 10.74 -17.25
CA ASN A 187 -8.70 10.51 -17.64
C ASN A 187 -9.07 9.04 -17.84
N GLU A 188 -8.34 8.08 -17.27
CA GLU A 188 -8.67 6.66 -17.30
C GLU A 188 -10.03 6.40 -16.68
N VAL A 189 -10.39 7.21 -15.69
CA VAL A 189 -11.65 7.09 -14.96
C VAL A 189 -12.28 8.45 -14.79
N LYS A 190 -13.58 8.52 -15.06
CA LYS A 190 -14.39 9.68 -14.66
C LYS A 190 -14.76 9.53 -13.19
N TYR A 191 -14.25 10.42 -12.34
CA TYR A 191 -14.61 10.40 -10.93
C TYR A 191 -16.10 10.72 -10.74
N ALA A 192 -16.68 10.18 -9.67
CA ALA A 192 -18.10 10.33 -9.37
C ALA A 192 -18.52 11.79 -9.15
N ASP A 193 -17.57 12.64 -8.73
CA ASP A 193 -17.73 14.09 -8.59
C ASP A 193 -17.64 14.86 -9.93
N GLY A 194 -17.42 14.16 -11.04
CA GLY A 194 -17.30 14.73 -12.37
C GLY A 194 -15.93 15.31 -12.70
N THR A 195 -14.96 15.24 -11.78
CA THR A 195 -13.59 15.69 -12.04
C THR A 195 -12.86 14.73 -12.98
N VAL A 196 -11.95 15.31 -13.75
CA VAL A 196 -11.17 14.66 -14.80
C VAL A 196 -9.73 14.64 -14.30
N PRO A 197 -9.25 13.50 -13.76
CA PRO A 197 -7.99 13.47 -13.05
C PRO A 197 -6.79 13.42 -14.00
N ASP A 198 -5.75 14.16 -13.65
CA ASP A 198 -4.44 13.99 -14.29
C ASP A 198 -3.72 12.74 -13.75
N VAL A 199 -2.60 12.38 -14.39
CA VAL A 199 -1.78 11.23 -13.99
C VAL A 199 -1.35 11.29 -12.52
N GLN A 200 -1.10 12.49 -11.98
CA GLN A 200 -0.65 12.65 -10.59
C GLN A 200 -1.78 12.37 -9.61
N ALA A 201 -2.98 12.85 -9.90
CA ALA A 201 -4.18 12.60 -9.12
C ALA A 201 -4.52 11.10 -9.13
N GLU A 202 -4.52 10.46 -10.29
CA GLU A 202 -4.78 9.02 -10.39
C GLU A 202 -3.73 8.19 -9.66
N ALA A 203 -2.45 8.51 -9.83
CA ALA A 203 -1.36 7.84 -9.14
C ALA A 203 -1.50 7.99 -7.61
N ARG A 204 -1.94 9.16 -7.13
CA ARG A 204 -2.17 9.43 -5.70
C ARG A 204 -3.35 8.62 -5.17
N ASP A 205 -4.47 8.60 -5.89
CA ASP A 205 -5.67 7.89 -5.47
C ASP A 205 -5.44 6.38 -5.50
N VAL A 206 -4.88 5.80 -6.58
CA VAL A 206 -4.59 4.36 -6.65
C VAL A 206 -3.53 3.94 -5.62
N THR A 207 -2.55 4.78 -5.33
CA THR A 207 -1.58 4.52 -4.25
C THR A 207 -2.26 4.53 -2.88
N THR A 208 -3.22 5.44 -2.67
CA THR A 208 -4.00 5.51 -1.41
C THR A 208 -4.87 4.26 -1.25
N PHE A 209 -5.55 3.83 -2.32
CA PHE A 209 -6.29 2.56 -2.34
C PHE A 209 -5.37 1.37 -2.04
N LEU A 210 -4.21 1.25 -2.69
CA LEU A 210 -3.28 0.14 -2.45
C LEU A 210 -2.63 0.18 -1.06
N ALA A 211 -2.52 1.37 -0.44
CA ALA A 211 -2.14 1.52 0.96
C ALA A 211 -3.21 1.01 1.92
N TRP A 212 -4.48 1.33 1.63
CA TRP A 212 -5.62 0.80 2.37
C TRP A 212 -5.70 -0.73 2.23
N VAL A 213 -5.65 -1.26 1.00
CA VAL A 213 -5.61 -2.70 0.69
C VAL A 213 -4.48 -3.41 1.45
N SER A 214 -3.29 -2.82 1.47
CA SER A 214 -2.12 -3.40 2.15
C SER A 214 -2.23 -3.41 3.68
N ALA A 215 -3.15 -2.63 4.27
CA ALA A 215 -3.33 -2.50 5.72
C ALA A 215 -4.74 -1.99 6.11
N PRO A 216 -5.82 -2.73 5.84
CA PRO A 216 -7.20 -2.22 5.96
C PRO A 216 -7.58 -1.84 7.39
N HIS A 217 -6.97 -2.49 8.40
CA HIS A 217 -7.21 -2.19 9.82
C HIS A 217 -6.23 -1.15 10.41
N GLN A 218 -5.54 -0.36 9.58
CA GLN A 218 -4.56 0.62 10.07
C GLN A 218 -5.17 1.68 10.97
N ASP A 219 -6.34 2.20 10.63
CA ASP A 219 -6.99 3.28 11.37
C ASP A 219 -7.47 2.79 12.73
N GLN A 220 -8.08 1.61 12.78
CA GLN A 220 -8.45 0.96 14.04
C GLN A 220 -7.21 0.68 14.91
N ARG A 221 -6.13 0.13 14.33
CA ARG A 221 -4.88 -0.14 15.05
C ARG A 221 -4.28 1.13 15.65
N ARG A 222 -4.28 2.24 14.92
CA ARG A 222 -3.79 3.53 15.41
C ARG A 222 -4.63 4.09 16.54
N ARG A 223 -5.96 4.10 16.37
CA ARG A 223 -6.89 4.58 17.40
C ARG A 223 -6.72 3.81 18.71
N LEU A 224 -6.62 2.48 18.63
CA LEU A 224 -6.34 1.63 19.79
C LEU A 224 -4.94 1.90 20.36
N GLY A 225 -3.93 2.07 19.51
CA GLY A 225 -2.56 2.37 19.92
C GLY A 225 -2.42 3.70 20.68
N VAL A 226 -3.13 4.74 20.25
CA VAL A 226 -3.17 6.04 20.97
C VAL A 226 -3.81 5.86 22.34
N GLY A 227 -4.95 5.16 22.42
CA GLY A 227 -5.62 4.89 23.69
C GLY A 227 -4.74 4.08 24.66
N ALA A 228 -4.11 3.02 24.16
CA ALA A 228 -3.17 2.20 24.93
C ALA A 228 -1.95 3.01 25.39
N GLY A 229 -1.40 3.86 24.52
CA GLY A 229 -0.27 4.74 24.86
C GLY A 229 -0.59 5.71 26.00
N LEU A 230 -1.75 6.39 25.92
CA LEU A 230 -2.20 7.28 26.99
C LEU A 230 -2.41 6.55 28.32
N TYR A 231 -3.00 5.35 28.27
CA TYR A 231 -3.19 4.52 29.46
C TYR A 231 -1.85 4.10 30.10
N LEU A 232 -0.88 3.68 29.28
CA LEU A 232 0.45 3.31 29.76
C LEU A 232 1.22 4.52 30.33
N CYS A 233 1.09 5.70 29.72
CA CYS A 233 1.66 6.94 30.27
C CYS A 233 1.06 7.27 31.65
N PHE A 234 -0.26 7.14 31.79
CA PHE A 234 -0.93 7.32 33.08
C PHE A 234 -0.43 6.34 34.14
N LEU A 235 -0.36 5.04 33.81
CA LEU A 235 0.17 4.02 34.73
C LEU A 235 1.64 4.27 35.09
N ALA A 236 2.48 4.68 34.13
CA ALA A 236 3.87 4.99 34.38
C ALA A 236 4.04 6.13 35.38
N VAL A 237 3.22 7.19 35.27
CA VAL A 237 3.20 8.30 36.23
C VAL A 237 2.73 7.81 37.61
N LEU A 238 1.65 7.03 37.66
CA LEU A 238 1.13 6.48 38.92
C LEU A 238 2.17 5.60 39.62
N PHE A 239 2.83 4.71 38.89
CA PHE A 239 3.90 3.86 39.42
C PHE A 239 5.12 4.67 39.83
N ALA A 240 5.49 5.73 39.10
CA ALA A 240 6.57 6.62 39.50
C ALA A 240 6.27 7.32 40.84
N ILE A 241 5.03 7.79 41.04
CA ILE A 241 4.58 8.38 42.31
C ILE A 241 4.61 7.33 43.43
N LEU A 242 4.03 6.15 43.19
CA LEU A 242 3.97 5.06 44.18
C LEU A 242 5.39 4.60 44.57
N ASN A 243 6.28 4.44 43.60
CA ASN A 243 7.68 4.07 43.83
C ASN A 243 8.42 5.14 44.64
N ARG A 244 8.19 6.43 44.36
CA ARG A 244 8.77 7.51 45.18
C ARG A 244 8.25 7.49 46.61
N ARG A 245 6.96 7.17 46.81
CA ARG A 245 6.34 7.09 48.15
C ARG A 245 6.80 5.88 48.95
N ILE A 246 6.91 4.69 48.35
CA ILE A 246 7.34 3.48 49.07
C ILE A 246 8.82 3.57 49.47
N TRP A 247 9.66 4.09 48.58
CA TRP A 247 11.10 4.18 48.79
C TRP A 247 11.55 5.53 49.39
N SER A 248 10.65 6.25 50.06
CA SER A 248 11.01 7.49 50.78
C SER A 248 11.80 7.19 52.06
N ASP A 249 11.49 6.08 52.72
CA ASP A 249 12.01 5.77 54.06
C ASP A 249 13.34 5.00 54.03
N VAL A 250 13.65 4.34 52.91
CA VAL A 250 14.92 3.63 52.68
C VAL A 250 16.03 4.57 52.19
N ARG A 251 15.68 5.79 51.74
CA ARG A 251 16.61 6.78 51.16
C ARG A 251 17.04 7.89 52.13
N LYS A 252 16.86 7.71 53.44
CA LYS A 252 17.49 8.54 54.48
C LYS A 252 18.78 7.89 54.94
#